data_AF-A0A641RU28-F1
#
_entry.id   AF-A0A641RU28-F1
#
_cell.length_a   1.000
_cell.length_b   1.000
_cell.length_c   1.000
_cell.angle_alpha   90.00
_cell.angle_beta   90.00
_cell.angle_gamma   90.00
#
_symmetry.space_group_name_H-M   'P 1'
#
loop_
_entity.id
_entity.type
_entity.pdbx_description
1 polymer ?
#
loop_
_entity_poly.entity_id
_entity_poly.type
_entity_poly.pdbx_seq_one_letter_code
_entity_poly.pdbx_strand_id
1 'polypeptide(L)'
;EFYTVATKYTDAEGKASLTAGKGDMLVWASRNGQFGYAKISFGKDDALQLSLNRKEGEVYSLPMDLVPPVEGANIPEVTPEQRVENDRRMVQEDSIRNAYVATMMTEKQAKEWIDKLYGNTLQPEKKEKLVNFLVASRGNHQTLKDFLSAIRKEKDAVSWEEIRAIWILESLSAKDLRDVTLDVLNDHLLTNISDWEKIEADLFKRMYLNPPRIANEMLTPYKKVLREAIEKTVYQSVPDSMKRDPKVLIEWCRKEIKINNELNSQQIPISPMGVWKARVADEKSRDIFFVAAYRSMGWASAAWIDEVTGKVQILNEEFAKEDVNFDTAEAAQSRKGVLQATYTPIRSVEDPKYYSHFTLSKFKNGTFQLLNYDEGETDMGDGTTWRNLLKYGRELDEGYYMMVTGTRLASGAVLSNSTFFTIEPGKTTTVDLVMRESKDQVQVIGNFNSEATYRPVDSTEQWSILQTCGRGYFIVAVLGVGQEPTNHALRDIAALGNDFEQWGRKMVFLFPSEEQYKKFNADEFKGLPSTITYGIDVDDSIRKEIVQAMNLNNSILPVFIIADTFNRVVFVSQGYTIGLGEQLMKVVHGL
;
A
#
# COMPACT_ATOMS: atom_id res chain seq x y z
N GLU A 1 1.04 3.13 12.27
CA GLU A 1 0.50 1.84 12.80
C GLU A 1 1.51 1.15 13.71
N PHE A 2 1.08 0.14 14.48
CA PHE A 2 1.97 -0.85 15.08
C PHE A 2 1.88 -2.15 14.28
N TYR A 3 2.94 -2.48 13.54
CA TYR A 3 3.04 -3.72 12.77
C TYR A 3 3.83 -4.78 13.55
N THR A 4 3.37 -6.04 13.49
CA THR A 4 4.05 -7.14 14.20
C THR A 4 5.28 -7.58 13.42
N VAL A 5 6.47 -7.27 13.93
CA VAL A 5 7.74 -7.67 13.31
C VAL A 5 8.21 -9.08 13.71
N ALA A 6 7.79 -9.57 14.88
CA ALA A 6 8.16 -10.89 15.38
C ALA A 6 7.09 -11.42 16.34
N THR A 7 6.79 -12.72 16.23
CA THR A 7 5.97 -13.46 17.20
C THR A 7 6.83 -14.51 17.89
N LYS A 8 6.74 -14.59 19.22
CA LYS A 8 7.44 -15.58 20.05
C LYS A 8 6.46 -16.20 21.02
N TYR A 9 6.70 -17.45 21.37
CA TYR A 9 5.99 -18.14 22.43
C TYR A 9 6.92 -18.28 23.63
N THR A 10 6.37 -18.06 24.82
CA THR A 10 7.12 -18.25 26.05
C THR A 10 7.35 -19.72 26.33
N ASP A 11 8.45 -20.04 27.00
CA ASP A 11 8.67 -21.35 27.59
C ASP A 11 7.74 -21.60 28.80
N ALA A 12 7.91 -22.75 29.45
CA ALA A 12 7.14 -23.12 30.64
C ALA A 12 7.34 -22.17 31.84
N GLU A 13 8.44 -21.39 31.86
CA GLU A 13 8.73 -20.39 32.88
C GLU A 13 8.19 -18.99 32.52
N GLY A 14 7.54 -18.84 31.35
CA GLY A 14 7.02 -17.57 30.89
C GLY A 14 8.07 -16.65 30.25
N LYS A 15 9.21 -17.19 29.81
CA LYS A 15 10.31 -16.42 29.23
C LYS A 15 10.37 -16.57 27.71
N ALA A 16 10.78 -15.51 27.03
CA ALA A 16 11.10 -15.51 25.61
C ALA A 16 12.28 -14.57 25.37
N SER A 17 13.05 -14.81 24.31
CA SER A 17 14.16 -13.94 23.90
C SER A 17 14.01 -13.52 22.44
N LEU A 18 14.43 -12.28 22.17
CA LEU A 18 14.50 -11.71 20.84
C LEU A 18 15.73 -10.82 20.76
N THR A 19 16.55 -11.03 19.74
CA THR A 19 17.64 -10.13 19.40
C THR A 19 17.19 -9.29 18.21
N ALA A 20 17.24 -7.97 18.35
CA ALA A 20 16.88 -7.02 17.30
C ALA A 20 17.93 -5.89 17.21
N GLY A 21 17.79 -5.01 16.22
CA GLY A 21 18.58 -3.79 16.12
C GLY A 21 18.26 -2.80 17.25
N LYS A 22 18.90 -1.62 17.23
CA LYS A 22 18.60 -0.54 18.20
C LYS A 22 17.24 0.10 17.92
N GLY A 23 16.61 0.67 18.94
CA GLY A 23 15.37 1.44 18.82
C GLY A 23 14.26 0.98 19.74
N ASP A 24 13.13 1.67 19.67
CA ASP A 24 11.98 1.39 20.52
C ASP A 24 11.01 0.40 19.86
N MET A 25 10.49 -0.54 20.65
CA MET A 25 9.43 -1.46 20.22
C MET A 25 8.32 -1.54 21.28
N LEU A 26 7.10 -1.79 20.82
CA LEU A 26 5.98 -2.21 21.66
C LEU A 26 6.00 -3.73 21.78
N VAL A 27 6.18 -4.25 23.00
CA VAL A 27 6.02 -5.67 23.30
C VAL A 27 4.59 -5.91 23.74
N TRP A 28 3.93 -6.87 23.10
CA TRP A 28 2.59 -7.33 23.44
C TRP A 28 2.65 -8.80 23.85
N ALA A 29 2.01 -9.16 24.95
CA ALA A 29 1.85 -10.54 25.37
C ALA A 29 0.41 -10.82 25.78
N SER A 30 -0.06 -12.04 25.52
CA SER A 30 -1.40 -12.47 25.89
C SER A 30 -1.46 -13.93 26.26
N ARG A 31 -2.40 -14.27 27.16
CA ARG A 31 -2.68 -15.63 27.60
C ARG A 31 -4.09 -15.69 28.18
N ASN A 32 -4.88 -16.69 27.79
CA ASN A 32 -6.20 -16.97 28.36
C ASN A 32 -7.14 -15.74 28.42
N GLY A 33 -7.18 -14.93 27.36
CA GLY A 33 -8.03 -13.74 27.28
C GLY A 33 -7.54 -12.52 28.08
N GLN A 34 -6.40 -12.63 28.77
CA GLN A 34 -5.69 -11.50 29.36
C GLN A 34 -4.52 -11.09 28.48
N PHE A 35 -4.17 -9.81 28.51
CA PHE A 35 -3.02 -9.29 27.81
C PHE A 35 -2.28 -8.23 28.62
N GLY A 36 -1.07 -7.91 28.18
CA GLY A 36 -0.25 -6.84 28.69
C GLY A 36 0.62 -6.31 27.57
N TYR A 37 1.06 -5.06 27.71
CA TYR A 37 2.01 -4.47 26.79
C TYR A 37 2.97 -3.55 27.53
N ALA A 38 4.16 -3.37 26.98
CA ALA A 38 5.12 -2.40 27.45
C ALA A 38 6.06 -1.98 26.32
N LYS A 39 6.62 -0.78 26.44
CA LYS A 39 7.70 -0.31 25.58
C LYS A 39 9.02 -0.92 26.03
N ILE A 40 9.86 -1.30 25.09
CA ILE A 40 11.26 -1.65 25.33
C ILE A 40 12.16 -0.84 24.38
N SER A 41 13.31 -0.40 24.87
CA SER A 41 14.34 0.31 24.10
C SER A 41 15.56 -0.58 23.89
N PHE A 42 15.65 -1.21 22.71
CA PHE A 42 16.78 -2.07 22.36
C PHE A 42 18.11 -1.30 22.33
N GLY A 43 19.12 -1.88 22.99
CA GLY A 43 20.43 -1.26 23.20
C GLY A 43 20.52 -0.37 24.45
N LYS A 44 19.42 -0.21 25.19
CA LYS A 44 19.39 0.41 26.53
C LYS A 44 18.86 -0.56 27.59
N ASP A 45 17.80 -1.30 27.26
CA ASP A 45 17.19 -2.28 28.13
C ASP A 45 17.66 -3.70 27.79
N ASP A 46 18.06 -4.47 28.80
CA ASP A 46 18.50 -5.86 28.66
C ASP A 46 17.37 -6.88 28.92
N ALA A 47 16.33 -6.46 29.65
CA ALA A 47 15.20 -7.31 30.01
C ALA A 47 13.93 -6.49 30.24
N LEU A 48 12.77 -7.10 29.97
CA LEU A 48 11.45 -6.53 30.21
C LEU A 48 10.61 -7.52 31.01
N GLN A 49 10.10 -7.10 32.17
CA GLN A 49 9.09 -7.84 32.90
C GLN A 49 7.70 -7.31 32.53
N LEU A 50 6.86 -8.20 31.98
CA LEU A 50 5.53 -7.84 31.51
C LEU A 50 4.45 -8.56 32.31
N SER A 51 3.48 -7.81 32.84
CA SER A 51 2.32 -8.35 33.55
C SER A 51 1.08 -8.32 32.67
N LEU A 52 0.33 -9.43 32.62
CA LEU A 52 -0.92 -9.53 31.88
C LEU A 52 -2.07 -8.97 32.75
N ASN A 53 -2.18 -7.65 32.81
CA ASN A 53 -3.10 -6.95 33.71
C ASN A 53 -4.27 -6.26 32.98
N ARG A 54 -4.44 -6.51 31.69
CA ARG A 54 -5.53 -5.98 30.86
C ARG A 54 -6.44 -7.10 30.37
N LYS A 55 -7.69 -6.75 30.12
CA LYS A 55 -8.69 -7.64 29.51
C LYS A 55 -9.43 -6.93 28.39
N GLU A 56 -10.03 -7.75 27.52
CA GLU A 56 -10.94 -7.28 26.48
C GLU A 56 -12.09 -6.45 27.06
N GLY A 57 -12.45 -5.36 26.38
CA GLY A 57 -13.55 -4.47 26.76
C GLY A 57 -13.18 -3.28 27.66
N GLU A 58 -11.93 -3.19 28.12
CA GLU A 58 -11.46 -2.00 28.85
C GLU A 58 -11.39 -0.76 27.94
N VAL A 59 -11.86 0.40 28.39
CA VAL A 59 -11.81 1.65 27.62
C VAL A 59 -10.78 2.58 28.24
N TYR A 60 -9.70 2.86 27.51
CA TYR A 60 -8.65 3.78 27.96
C TYR A 60 -7.78 4.25 26.79
N SER A 61 -6.94 5.25 27.05
CA SER A 61 -5.93 5.74 26.10
C SER A 61 -4.52 5.63 26.67
N LEU A 62 -3.56 5.41 25.78
CA LEU A 62 -2.16 5.19 26.09
C LEU A 62 -1.29 6.10 25.21
N PRO A 63 -0.85 7.25 25.72
CA PRO A 63 0.16 8.06 25.03
C PRO A 63 1.53 7.38 25.12
N MET A 64 2.22 7.26 23.99
CA MET A 64 3.59 6.72 23.94
C MET A 64 4.46 7.51 22.98
N ASP A 65 5.73 7.69 23.35
CA ASP A 65 6.73 8.31 22.47
C ASP A 65 7.67 7.23 21.98
N LEU A 66 7.75 7.03 20.68
CA LEU A 66 8.64 6.06 20.04
C LEU A 66 9.81 6.81 19.43
N VAL A 67 11.02 6.49 19.87
CA VAL A 67 12.25 7.13 19.43
C VAL A 67 13.01 6.15 18.52
N PRO A 68 13.24 6.49 17.25
CA PRO A 68 14.09 5.67 16.40
C PRO A 68 15.53 5.65 16.94
N PRO A 69 16.32 4.62 16.61
CA PRO A 69 17.73 4.64 16.98
C PRO A 69 18.44 5.85 16.34
N VAL A 70 19.42 6.40 17.05
CA VAL A 70 20.30 7.44 16.48
C VAL A 70 21.01 6.84 15.28
N GLU A 71 20.89 7.51 14.15
CA GLU A 71 21.52 7.09 12.91
C GLU A 71 23.04 7.08 13.08
N GLY A 72 23.65 5.93 12.82
CA GLY A 72 25.09 5.70 12.94
C GLY A 72 25.58 4.89 11.76
N ALA A 73 25.18 5.29 10.56
CA ALA A 73 25.44 4.56 9.34
C ALA A 73 26.94 4.65 8.99
N ASN A 74 27.70 3.59 9.29
CA ASN A 74 29.06 3.44 8.80
C ASN A 74 29.04 2.85 7.39
N ILE A 75 28.63 3.68 6.43
CA ILE A 75 28.60 3.30 5.01
C ILE A 75 30.01 3.51 4.44
N PRO A 76 30.59 2.52 3.74
CA PRO A 76 31.89 2.70 3.12
C PRO A 76 31.86 3.86 2.12
N GLU A 77 32.95 4.62 2.08
CA GLU A 77 33.12 5.70 1.13
C GLU A 77 33.18 5.13 -0.30
N VAL A 78 32.33 5.67 -1.19
CA VAL A 78 32.30 5.28 -2.60
C VAL A 78 33.35 6.09 -3.34
N THR A 79 34.37 5.41 -3.90
CA THR A 79 35.47 6.08 -4.60
C THR A 79 34.98 6.74 -5.89
N PRO A 80 35.67 7.78 -6.41
CA PRO A 80 35.34 8.39 -7.69
C PRO A 80 35.24 7.39 -8.85
N GLU A 81 36.12 6.38 -8.88
CA GLU A 81 36.12 5.33 -9.92
C GLU A 81 34.88 4.44 -9.83
N GLN A 82 34.46 4.10 -8.61
CA GLN A 82 33.22 3.35 -8.38
C GLN A 82 31.98 4.13 -8.83
N ARG A 83 31.96 5.46 -8.61
CA ARG A 83 30.88 6.34 -9.09
C ARG A 83 30.83 6.37 -10.62
N VAL A 84 31.98 6.57 -11.27
CA VAL A 84 32.07 6.59 -12.75
C VAL A 84 31.63 5.26 -13.36
N GLU A 85 32.05 4.13 -12.80
CA GLU A 85 31.61 2.81 -13.30
C GLU A 85 30.13 2.57 -13.05
N ASN A 86 29.58 3.00 -11.91
CA ASN A 86 28.15 2.92 -11.65
C ASN A 86 27.34 3.77 -12.64
N ASP A 87 27.77 5.01 -12.90
CA ASP A 87 27.13 5.90 -13.87
C ASP A 87 27.14 5.29 -15.29
N ARG A 88 28.24 4.63 -15.67
CA ARG A 88 28.33 3.89 -16.94
C ARG A 88 27.31 2.74 -17.01
N ARG A 89 27.14 1.99 -15.92
CA ARG A 89 26.15 0.89 -15.82
C ARG A 89 24.72 1.40 -15.88
N MET A 90 24.40 2.47 -15.14
CA MET A 90 23.07 3.08 -15.16
C MET A 90 22.66 3.50 -16.58
N VAL A 91 23.58 4.10 -17.36
CA VAL A 91 23.31 4.46 -18.76
C VAL A 91 23.02 3.22 -19.62
N GLN A 92 23.76 2.13 -19.41
CA GLN A 92 23.53 0.88 -20.13
C GLN A 92 22.19 0.23 -19.75
N GLU A 93 21.86 0.19 -18.46
CA GLU A 93 20.61 -0.32 -17.91
C GLU A 93 19.41 0.47 -18.44
N ASP A 94 19.50 1.80 -18.48
CA ASP A 94 18.48 2.67 -19.06
C ASP A 94 18.31 2.45 -20.56
N SER A 95 19.40 2.23 -21.30
CA SER A 95 19.33 1.92 -22.73
C SER A 95 18.56 0.61 -22.99
N ILE A 96 18.86 -0.44 -22.22
CA ILE A 96 18.18 -1.75 -22.32
C ILE A 96 16.70 -1.60 -21.94
N ARG A 97 16.41 -0.90 -20.84
CA ARG A 97 15.04 -0.64 -20.37
C ARG A 97 14.22 0.12 -21.41
N ASN A 98 14.78 1.18 -21.99
CA ASN A 98 14.09 1.99 -22.99
C ASN A 98 13.88 1.24 -24.31
N ALA A 99 14.83 0.40 -24.72
CA ALA A 99 14.65 -0.47 -25.87
C ALA A 99 13.48 -1.45 -25.67
N TYR A 100 13.33 -2.01 -24.46
CA TYR A 100 12.19 -2.87 -24.13
C TYR A 100 10.86 -2.07 -24.04
N VAL A 101 10.86 -0.91 -23.39
CA VAL A 101 9.67 -0.04 -23.28
C VAL A 101 9.17 0.42 -24.65
N ALA A 102 10.08 0.65 -25.60
CA ALA A 102 9.73 1.01 -26.98
C ALA A 102 8.96 -0.09 -27.73
N THR A 103 8.99 -1.35 -27.25
CA THR A 103 8.18 -2.44 -27.82
C THR A 103 6.73 -2.45 -27.34
N MET A 104 6.42 -1.71 -26.26
CA MET A 104 5.09 -1.68 -25.67
C MET A 104 4.10 -0.90 -26.54
N MET A 105 2.81 -1.26 -26.47
CA MET A 105 1.79 -0.62 -27.28
C MET A 105 1.55 0.84 -26.89
N THR A 106 1.60 1.71 -27.88
CA THR A 106 1.11 3.09 -27.76
C THR A 106 -0.42 3.12 -27.85
N GLU A 107 -1.03 4.18 -27.33
CA GLU A 107 -2.48 4.40 -27.41
C GLU A 107 -3.00 4.37 -28.86
N LYS A 108 -2.23 4.96 -29.79
CA LYS A 108 -2.54 4.94 -31.22
C LYS A 108 -2.58 3.52 -31.78
N GLN A 109 -1.55 2.73 -31.52
CA GLN A 109 -1.49 1.33 -31.98
C GLN A 109 -2.61 0.48 -31.36
N ALA A 110 -2.95 0.72 -30.09
CA ALA A 110 -4.06 0.04 -29.42
C ALA A 110 -5.41 0.41 -30.04
N LYS A 111 -5.66 1.69 -30.33
CA LYS A 111 -6.86 2.17 -31.04
C LYS A 111 -7.00 1.51 -32.41
N GLU A 112 -5.95 1.58 -33.23
CA GLU A 112 -5.93 0.97 -34.57
C GLU A 112 -6.22 -0.54 -34.53
N TRP A 113 -5.66 -1.25 -33.54
CA TRP A 113 -5.87 -2.68 -33.40
C TRP A 113 -7.31 -3.02 -32.95
N ILE A 114 -7.86 -2.29 -31.97
CA ILE A 114 -9.24 -2.47 -31.49
C ILE A 114 -10.25 -2.12 -32.59
N ASP A 115 -10.02 -1.05 -33.34
CA ASP A 115 -10.89 -0.67 -34.46
C ASP A 115 -10.86 -1.71 -35.57
N LYS A 116 -9.70 -2.31 -35.86
CA LYS A 116 -9.59 -3.43 -36.80
C LYS A 116 -10.36 -4.66 -36.31
N LEU A 117 -10.33 -4.96 -35.01
CA LEU A 117 -10.97 -6.15 -34.45
C LEU A 117 -12.50 -6.02 -34.34
N TYR A 118 -12.98 -4.85 -33.92
CA TYR A 118 -14.40 -4.63 -33.60
C TYR A 118 -15.16 -3.75 -34.59
N GLY A 119 -14.49 -2.91 -35.38
CA GLY A 119 -15.17 -1.95 -36.26
C GLY A 119 -16.25 -1.17 -35.51
N ASN A 120 -17.44 -0.99 -36.08
CA ASN A 120 -18.54 -0.29 -35.40
C ASN A 120 -19.42 -1.19 -34.52
N THR A 121 -19.05 -2.47 -34.33
CA THR A 121 -19.90 -3.44 -33.60
C THR A 121 -19.84 -3.26 -32.08
N LEU A 122 -18.79 -2.64 -31.56
CA LEU A 122 -18.60 -2.39 -30.13
C LEU A 122 -18.80 -0.90 -29.81
N GLN A 123 -19.51 -0.61 -28.73
CA GLN A 123 -19.75 0.75 -28.23
C GLN A 123 -18.43 1.51 -28.01
N PRO A 124 -18.36 2.83 -28.31
CA PRO A 124 -17.14 3.63 -28.16
C PRO A 124 -16.50 3.54 -26.77
N GLU A 125 -17.32 3.61 -25.72
CA GLU A 125 -16.86 3.53 -24.32
C GLU A 125 -16.13 2.21 -24.01
N LYS A 126 -16.62 1.09 -24.56
CA LYS A 126 -15.99 -0.23 -24.37
C LYS A 126 -14.70 -0.37 -25.18
N LYS A 127 -14.64 0.25 -26.37
CA LYS A 127 -13.39 0.30 -27.15
C LYS A 127 -12.32 1.07 -26.40
N GLU A 128 -12.66 2.22 -25.83
CA GLU A 128 -11.73 3.04 -25.05
C GLU A 128 -11.17 2.28 -23.86
N LYS A 129 -12.02 1.54 -23.13
CA LYS A 129 -11.56 0.64 -22.06
C LYS A 129 -10.57 -0.42 -22.55
N LEU A 130 -10.87 -1.09 -23.66
CA LEU A 130 -9.97 -2.11 -24.22
C LEU A 130 -8.63 -1.49 -24.68
N VAL A 131 -8.66 -0.29 -25.24
CA VAL A 131 -7.44 0.48 -25.56
C VAL A 131 -6.63 0.73 -24.28
N ASN A 132 -7.28 1.20 -23.22
CA ASN A 132 -6.64 1.46 -21.94
C ASN A 132 -6.03 0.18 -21.34
N PHE A 133 -6.71 -0.97 -21.43
CA PHE A 133 -6.17 -2.25 -20.96
C PHE A 133 -4.96 -2.71 -21.77
N LEU A 134 -4.98 -2.56 -23.09
CA LEU A 134 -3.83 -2.90 -23.94
C LEU A 134 -2.61 -2.02 -23.61
N VAL A 135 -2.80 -0.72 -23.39
CA VAL A 135 -1.71 0.17 -22.98
C VAL A 135 -1.22 -0.17 -21.56
N ALA A 136 -2.15 -0.40 -20.63
CA ALA A 136 -1.84 -0.72 -19.23
C ALA A 136 -1.12 -2.07 -19.06
N SER A 137 -1.34 -3.02 -19.99
CA SER A 137 -0.67 -4.33 -20.00
C SER A 137 0.83 -4.28 -20.34
N ARG A 138 1.33 -3.12 -20.82
CA ARG A 138 2.76 -2.89 -21.09
C ARG A 138 3.34 -3.99 -22.00
N GLY A 139 4.31 -4.77 -21.53
CA GLY A 139 4.93 -5.86 -22.30
C GLY A 139 4.03 -7.08 -22.51
N ASN A 140 2.91 -7.21 -21.78
CA ASN A 140 1.99 -8.36 -21.84
C ASN A 140 0.84 -8.19 -22.84
N HIS A 141 0.86 -7.11 -23.64
CA HIS A 141 -0.20 -6.77 -24.58
C HIS A 141 -0.53 -7.88 -25.58
N GLN A 142 0.44 -8.73 -25.95
CA GLN A 142 0.20 -9.85 -26.86
C GLN A 142 -0.74 -10.90 -26.26
N THR A 143 -0.64 -11.18 -24.96
CA THR A 143 -1.54 -12.11 -24.25
C THR A 143 -3.00 -11.66 -24.33
N LEU A 144 -3.26 -10.36 -24.12
CA LEU A 144 -4.60 -9.79 -24.23
C LEU A 144 -5.12 -9.82 -25.67
N LYS A 145 -4.24 -9.55 -26.65
CA LYS A 145 -4.60 -9.64 -28.07
C LYS A 145 -4.98 -11.06 -28.46
N ASP A 146 -4.21 -12.06 -28.03
CA ASP A 146 -4.47 -13.46 -28.32
C ASP A 146 -5.78 -13.92 -27.67
N PHE A 147 -6.04 -13.50 -26.43
CA PHE A 147 -7.29 -13.76 -25.73
C PHE A 147 -8.50 -13.19 -26.47
N LEU A 148 -8.50 -11.89 -26.80
CA LEU A 148 -9.63 -11.24 -27.48
C LEU A 148 -9.84 -11.77 -28.91
N SER A 149 -8.75 -12.05 -29.64
CA SER A 149 -8.81 -12.56 -31.01
C SER A 149 -9.39 -13.98 -31.06
N ALA A 150 -9.04 -14.84 -30.10
CA ALA A 150 -9.54 -16.21 -30.03
C ALA A 150 -11.08 -16.28 -29.85
N ILE A 151 -11.66 -15.28 -29.19
CA ILE A 151 -13.10 -15.20 -28.92
C ILE A 151 -13.85 -14.57 -30.10
N ARG A 152 -13.20 -13.63 -30.80
CA ARG A 152 -13.76 -12.92 -31.96
C ARG A 152 -13.79 -13.84 -33.21
N LYS A 153 -14.90 -14.54 -33.43
CA LYS A 153 -15.12 -15.43 -34.60
C LYS A 153 -15.85 -14.75 -35.76
N GLU A 154 -15.36 -13.59 -36.22
CA GLU A 154 -15.93 -12.83 -37.36
C GLU A 154 -17.46 -12.68 -37.34
N LYS A 155 -17.98 -12.00 -36.30
CA LYS A 155 -19.43 -11.81 -36.09
C LYS A 155 -19.87 -10.36 -36.34
N ASP A 156 -21.07 -10.19 -36.89
CA ASP A 156 -21.71 -8.87 -37.07
C ASP A 156 -22.15 -8.22 -35.75
N ALA A 157 -22.20 -9.00 -34.66
CA ALA A 157 -22.56 -8.52 -33.32
C ALA A 157 -21.62 -9.08 -32.26
N VAL A 158 -21.50 -8.36 -31.15
CA VAL A 158 -20.72 -8.77 -29.98
C VAL A 158 -21.47 -9.86 -29.23
N SER A 159 -20.86 -11.03 -29.09
CA SER A 159 -21.45 -12.16 -28.37
C SER A 159 -21.33 -12.01 -26.86
N TRP A 160 -22.15 -12.77 -26.13
CA TRP A 160 -22.12 -12.78 -24.67
C TRP A 160 -20.74 -13.20 -24.11
N GLU A 161 -20.08 -14.16 -24.77
CA GLU A 161 -18.73 -14.59 -24.42
C GLU A 161 -17.70 -13.45 -24.53
N GLU A 162 -17.83 -12.59 -25.56
CA GLU A 162 -16.99 -11.39 -25.72
C GLU A 162 -17.28 -10.36 -24.61
N ILE A 163 -18.55 -10.12 -24.25
CA ILE A 163 -18.90 -9.22 -23.15
C ILE A 163 -18.28 -9.69 -21.84
N ARG A 164 -18.35 -11.00 -21.57
CA ARG A 164 -17.75 -11.58 -20.37
C ARG A 164 -16.23 -11.47 -20.37
N ALA A 165 -15.58 -11.65 -21.52
CA ALA A 165 -14.14 -11.47 -21.65
C ALA A 165 -13.71 -10.03 -21.32
N ILE A 166 -14.46 -9.03 -21.82
CA ILE A 166 -14.24 -7.62 -21.48
C ILE A 166 -14.40 -7.41 -19.97
N TRP A 167 -15.42 -7.99 -19.35
CA TRP A 167 -15.63 -7.88 -17.91
C TRP A 167 -14.51 -8.52 -17.10
N ILE A 168 -13.97 -9.67 -17.51
CA ILE A 168 -12.80 -10.28 -16.87
C ILE A 168 -11.63 -9.30 -16.91
N LEU A 169 -11.34 -8.69 -18.06
CA LEU A 169 -10.27 -7.68 -18.17
C LEU A 169 -10.55 -6.44 -17.31
N GLU A 170 -11.81 -5.96 -17.25
CA GLU A 170 -12.22 -4.85 -16.37
C GLU A 170 -11.98 -5.16 -14.89
N SER A 171 -11.98 -6.43 -14.48
CA SER A 171 -11.79 -6.85 -13.09
C SER A 171 -10.33 -7.00 -12.67
N LEU A 172 -9.38 -6.93 -13.62
CA LEU A 172 -7.95 -7.09 -13.35
C LEU A 172 -7.34 -5.78 -12.86
N SER A 173 -6.43 -5.88 -11.89
CA SER A 173 -5.61 -4.74 -11.49
C SER A 173 -4.62 -4.35 -12.59
N ALA A 174 -4.07 -3.14 -12.53
CA ALA A 174 -3.02 -2.71 -13.45
C ALA A 174 -1.77 -3.60 -13.39
N LYS A 175 -1.50 -4.23 -12.23
CA LYS A 175 -0.45 -5.24 -12.10
C LYS A 175 -0.82 -6.52 -12.84
N ASP A 176 -2.04 -7.04 -12.61
CA ASP A 176 -2.50 -8.28 -13.24
C ASP A 176 -2.52 -8.20 -14.77
N LEU A 177 -2.88 -7.04 -15.34
CA LEU A 177 -2.83 -6.86 -16.79
C LEU A 177 -1.41 -7.08 -17.37
N ARG A 178 -0.37 -6.86 -16.56
CA ARG A 178 1.04 -6.97 -16.98
C ARG A 178 1.63 -8.37 -16.83
N ASP A 179 0.98 -9.27 -16.08
CA ASP A 179 1.52 -10.60 -15.80
C ASP A 179 0.51 -11.76 -15.95
N VAL A 180 -0.78 -11.48 -16.20
CA VAL A 180 -1.79 -12.52 -16.45
C VAL A 180 -1.44 -13.34 -17.68
N THR A 181 -1.65 -14.65 -17.59
CA THR A 181 -1.39 -15.60 -18.67
C THR A 181 -2.67 -15.99 -19.41
N LEU A 182 -2.52 -16.44 -20.66
CA LEU A 182 -3.66 -16.77 -21.53
C LEU A 182 -4.50 -17.94 -20.97
N ASP A 183 -3.87 -18.93 -20.34
CA ASP A 183 -4.54 -20.05 -19.69
C ASP A 183 -5.39 -19.62 -18.49
N VAL A 184 -4.94 -18.64 -17.69
CA VAL A 184 -5.74 -18.05 -16.61
C VAL A 184 -7.00 -17.38 -17.18
N LEU A 185 -6.85 -16.54 -18.20
CA LEU A 185 -7.97 -15.83 -18.83
C LEU A 185 -9.00 -16.82 -19.41
N ASN A 186 -8.52 -17.83 -20.14
CA ASN A 186 -9.37 -18.85 -20.73
C ASN A 186 -10.09 -19.71 -19.67
N ASP A 187 -9.40 -20.14 -18.61
CA ASP A 187 -10.00 -20.93 -17.54
C ASP A 187 -11.11 -20.14 -16.79
N HIS A 188 -10.91 -18.83 -16.62
CA HIS A 188 -11.91 -17.93 -16.02
C HIS A 188 -13.09 -17.64 -16.95
N LEU A 189 -12.87 -17.65 -18.26
CA LEU A 189 -13.92 -17.53 -19.27
C LEU A 189 -14.78 -18.80 -19.37
N LEU A 190 -14.17 -19.99 -19.23
CA LEU A 190 -14.83 -21.30 -19.40
C LEU A 190 -15.70 -21.74 -18.21
N THR A 191 -15.76 -20.97 -17.12
CA THR A 191 -16.64 -21.31 -15.99
C THR A 191 -18.09 -21.31 -16.49
N ASN A 192 -18.78 -22.44 -16.32
CA ASN A 192 -20.18 -22.58 -16.73
C ASN A 192 -21.05 -21.76 -15.77
N ILE A 193 -21.87 -20.85 -16.29
CA ILE A 193 -22.77 -20.00 -15.48
C ILE A 193 -24.19 -20.19 -16.00
N SER A 194 -24.63 -21.45 -15.97
CA SER A 194 -25.95 -21.89 -16.44
C SER A 194 -27.13 -21.21 -15.75
N ASP A 195 -26.91 -20.58 -14.60
CA ASP A 195 -27.95 -19.84 -13.87
C ASP A 195 -27.93 -18.33 -14.17
N TRP A 196 -26.95 -17.80 -14.93
CA TRP A 196 -26.88 -16.35 -15.24
C TRP A 196 -27.95 -15.88 -16.20
N GLU A 197 -28.40 -16.76 -17.08
CA GLU A 197 -29.45 -16.46 -18.06
C GLU A 197 -30.78 -16.12 -17.38
N LYS A 198 -30.96 -16.51 -16.11
CA LYS A 198 -32.13 -16.20 -15.27
C LYS A 198 -31.99 -14.87 -14.52
N ILE A 199 -30.81 -14.24 -14.56
CA ILE A 199 -30.54 -12.98 -13.87
C ILE A 199 -30.78 -11.85 -14.87
N GLU A 200 -31.91 -11.16 -14.77
CA GLU A 200 -32.34 -10.20 -15.80
C GLU A 200 -31.44 -8.95 -15.89
N ALA A 201 -30.86 -8.52 -14.77
CA ALA A 201 -30.10 -7.27 -14.72
C ALA A 201 -28.58 -7.49 -14.78
N ASP A 202 -27.93 -6.82 -15.75
CA ASP A 202 -26.48 -6.84 -15.96
C ASP A 202 -25.68 -6.41 -14.72
N LEU A 203 -26.26 -5.57 -13.84
CA LEU A 203 -25.66 -5.19 -12.55
C LEU A 203 -25.48 -6.40 -11.63
N PHE A 204 -26.52 -7.23 -11.50
CA PHE A 204 -26.43 -8.47 -10.74
C PHE A 204 -25.50 -9.45 -11.42
N LYS A 205 -25.44 -9.45 -12.76
CA LYS A 205 -24.45 -10.24 -13.45
C LYS A 205 -23.04 -9.83 -13.07
N ARG A 206 -22.72 -8.54 -13.07
CA ARG A 206 -21.41 -8.04 -12.60
C ARG A 206 -21.08 -8.44 -11.16
N MET A 207 -22.06 -8.52 -10.26
CA MET A 207 -21.82 -8.99 -8.87
C MET A 207 -21.34 -10.44 -8.78
N TYR A 208 -21.67 -11.28 -9.77
CA TYR A 208 -21.25 -12.67 -9.86
C TYR A 208 -19.94 -12.87 -10.64
N LEU A 209 -19.44 -11.79 -11.25
CA LEU A 209 -18.16 -11.80 -11.90
C LEU A 209 -17.07 -11.53 -10.87
N ASN A 210 -16.47 -12.60 -10.37
CA ASN A 210 -15.30 -12.46 -9.50
C ASN A 210 -14.03 -12.26 -10.34
N PRO A 211 -13.15 -11.34 -9.93
CA PRO A 211 -11.82 -11.24 -10.51
C PRO A 211 -11.06 -12.57 -10.37
N PRO A 212 -10.15 -12.90 -11.29
CA PRO A 212 -9.27 -14.06 -11.14
C PRO A 212 -8.48 -14.04 -9.82
N ARG A 213 -8.04 -12.85 -9.41
CA ARG A 213 -7.38 -12.59 -8.14
C ARG A 213 -8.36 -12.72 -6.96
N ILE A 214 -7.91 -13.34 -5.89
CA ILE A 214 -8.62 -13.46 -4.62
C ILE A 214 -7.98 -12.58 -3.55
N ALA A 215 -6.65 -12.57 -3.49
CA ALA A 215 -5.83 -11.78 -2.58
C ALA A 215 -4.47 -11.46 -3.25
N ASN A 216 -3.36 -11.67 -2.54
CA ASN A 216 -2.01 -11.36 -3.01
C ASN A 216 -1.27 -12.56 -3.64
N GLU A 217 -1.98 -13.61 -4.04
CA GLU A 217 -1.40 -14.80 -4.68
C GLU A 217 -0.95 -14.56 -6.13
N MET A 218 -0.15 -15.49 -6.66
CA MET A 218 0.09 -15.58 -8.10
C MET A 218 -1.15 -16.15 -8.80
N LEU A 219 -1.59 -15.51 -9.89
CA LEU A 219 -2.73 -16.01 -10.66
C LEU A 219 -2.41 -17.37 -11.28
N THR A 220 -3.35 -18.31 -11.17
CA THR A 220 -3.22 -19.66 -11.72
C THR A 220 -4.56 -20.11 -12.33
N PRO A 221 -4.55 -20.96 -13.37
CA PRO A 221 -5.78 -21.57 -13.87
C PRO A 221 -6.23 -22.67 -12.89
N TYR A 222 -7.30 -22.43 -12.15
CA TYR A 222 -7.78 -23.35 -11.12
C TYR A 222 -9.20 -23.86 -11.35
N LYS A 223 -10.05 -23.15 -12.08
CA LYS A 223 -11.50 -23.37 -12.06
C LYS A 223 -11.90 -24.70 -12.66
N LYS A 224 -11.45 -25.01 -13.88
CA LYS A 224 -11.84 -26.27 -14.53
C LYS A 224 -11.40 -27.48 -13.70
N VAL A 225 -10.14 -27.49 -13.29
CA VAL A 225 -9.53 -28.63 -12.58
C VAL A 225 -10.14 -28.80 -11.20
N LEU A 226 -10.33 -27.70 -10.45
CA LEU A 226 -10.98 -27.76 -9.14
C LEU A 226 -12.42 -28.22 -9.27
N ARG A 227 -13.20 -27.70 -10.24
CA ARG A 227 -14.58 -28.13 -10.45
C ARG A 227 -14.66 -29.64 -10.67
N GLU A 228 -13.91 -30.18 -11.63
CA GLU A 228 -13.91 -31.62 -11.95
C GLU A 228 -13.49 -32.46 -10.73
N ALA A 229 -12.49 -32.00 -9.98
CA ALA A 229 -11.99 -32.71 -8.81
C ALA A 229 -12.97 -32.67 -7.62
N ILE A 230 -13.64 -31.53 -7.40
CA ILE A 230 -14.61 -31.33 -6.33
C ILE A 230 -15.92 -32.07 -6.66
N GLU A 231 -16.41 -32.01 -7.90
CA GLU A 231 -17.59 -32.78 -8.34
C GLU A 231 -17.39 -34.29 -8.11
N LYS A 232 -16.19 -34.79 -8.46
CA LYS A 232 -15.85 -36.21 -8.30
C LYS A 232 -15.60 -36.62 -6.85
N THR A 233 -15.01 -35.76 -6.02
CA THR A 233 -14.52 -36.15 -4.68
C THR A 233 -15.45 -35.71 -3.56
N VAL A 234 -15.98 -34.49 -3.65
CA VAL A 234 -16.78 -33.86 -2.59
C VAL A 234 -18.26 -34.08 -2.84
N TYR A 235 -18.75 -33.78 -4.05
CA TYR A 235 -20.18 -33.78 -4.33
C TYR A 235 -20.74 -35.11 -4.86
N GLN A 236 -19.90 -36.08 -5.21
CA GLN A 236 -20.36 -37.36 -5.78
C GLN A 236 -21.35 -38.09 -4.85
N SER A 237 -21.16 -38.01 -3.53
CA SER A 237 -21.98 -38.70 -2.53
C SER A 237 -22.94 -37.77 -1.78
N VAL A 238 -23.02 -36.50 -2.19
CA VAL A 238 -23.87 -35.48 -1.54
C VAL A 238 -25.25 -35.48 -2.22
N PRO A 239 -26.36 -35.54 -1.47
CA PRO A 239 -27.71 -35.38 -2.00
C PRO A 239 -27.85 -34.09 -2.83
N ASP A 240 -28.60 -34.14 -3.94
CA ASP A 240 -28.73 -33.00 -4.85
C ASP A 240 -29.21 -31.72 -4.16
N SER A 241 -30.07 -31.84 -3.13
CA SER A 241 -30.55 -30.72 -2.31
C SER A 241 -29.46 -30.01 -1.51
N MET A 242 -28.32 -30.66 -1.25
CA MET A 242 -27.19 -30.10 -0.49
C MET A 242 -26.00 -29.76 -1.36
N LYS A 243 -26.01 -30.11 -2.66
CA LYS A 243 -24.89 -29.79 -3.57
C LYS A 243 -24.64 -28.30 -3.74
N ARG A 244 -25.61 -27.45 -3.37
CA ARG A 244 -25.52 -25.99 -3.37
C ARG A 244 -25.29 -25.37 -1.99
N ASP A 245 -25.20 -26.19 -0.94
CA ASP A 245 -25.00 -25.69 0.42
C ASP A 245 -23.51 -25.41 0.66
N PRO A 246 -23.11 -24.16 0.98
CA PRO A 246 -21.72 -23.81 1.28
C PRO A 246 -21.13 -24.66 2.41
N LYS A 247 -21.95 -25.13 3.36
CA LYS A 247 -21.50 -25.97 4.49
C LYS A 247 -20.78 -27.22 4.04
N VAL A 248 -21.17 -27.81 2.89
CA VAL A 248 -20.51 -29.02 2.36
C VAL A 248 -19.04 -28.75 2.07
N LEU A 249 -18.72 -27.64 1.40
CA LEU A 249 -17.35 -27.31 1.05
C LEU A 249 -16.57 -26.77 2.26
N ILE A 250 -17.22 -26.02 3.17
CA ILE A 250 -16.59 -25.55 4.42
C ILE A 250 -16.17 -26.75 5.28
N GLU A 251 -17.07 -27.72 5.48
CA GLU A 251 -16.80 -28.98 6.20
C GLU A 251 -15.67 -29.79 5.56
N TRP A 252 -15.68 -29.87 4.22
CA TRP A 252 -14.64 -30.57 3.49
C TRP A 252 -13.28 -29.91 3.71
N CYS A 253 -13.19 -28.58 3.58
CA CYS A 253 -11.97 -27.83 3.88
C CYS A 253 -11.49 -28.06 5.32
N ARG A 254 -12.40 -28.02 6.30
CA ARG A 254 -12.09 -28.22 7.72
C ARG A 254 -11.51 -29.61 8.00
N LYS A 255 -12.06 -30.66 7.39
CA LYS A 255 -11.67 -32.06 7.64
C LYS A 255 -10.43 -32.48 6.87
N GLU A 256 -10.34 -32.06 5.61
CA GLU A 256 -9.33 -32.57 4.68
C GLU A 256 -8.10 -31.68 4.58
N ILE A 257 -8.15 -30.41 5.00
CA ILE A 257 -7.00 -29.52 4.97
C ILE A 257 -6.44 -29.38 6.38
N LYS A 258 -5.25 -29.94 6.60
CA LYS A 258 -4.50 -29.74 7.84
C LYS A 258 -3.87 -28.35 7.86
N ILE A 259 -4.24 -27.53 8.84
CA ILE A 259 -3.61 -26.23 9.05
C ILE A 259 -2.22 -26.38 9.67
N ASN A 260 -1.22 -25.74 9.06
CA ASN A 260 0.13 -25.63 9.59
C ASN A 260 0.75 -24.26 9.22
N ASN A 261 0.58 -23.29 10.10
CA ASN A 261 1.11 -21.94 9.94
C ASN A 261 2.65 -21.87 10.12
N GLU A 262 3.27 -22.85 10.79
CA GLU A 262 4.71 -22.86 11.06
C GLU A 262 5.55 -23.20 9.82
N LEU A 263 5.05 -24.10 8.97
CA LEU A 263 5.73 -24.47 7.72
C LEU A 263 5.75 -23.33 6.69
N ASN A 264 4.81 -22.38 6.78
CA ASN A 264 4.73 -21.20 5.94
C ASN A 264 4.70 -19.93 6.80
N SER A 265 5.78 -19.70 7.55
CA SER A 265 5.91 -18.57 8.48
C SER A 265 5.80 -17.20 7.82
N GLN A 266 6.11 -17.10 6.53
CA GLN A 266 5.98 -15.87 5.74
C GLN A 266 4.56 -15.68 5.17
N GLN A 267 3.66 -16.66 5.31
CA GLN A 267 2.31 -16.66 4.77
C GLN A 267 2.27 -16.32 3.27
N ILE A 268 3.25 -16.82 2.52
CA ILE A 268 3.28 -16.70 1.05
C ILE A 268 2.16 -17.58 0.51
N PRO A 269 1.17 -17.05 -0.22
CA PRO A 269 0.02 -17.84 -0.65
C PRO A 269 0.41 -19.08 -1.46
N ILE A 270 -0.04 -20.24 -1.01
CA ILE A 270 0.05 -21.49 -1.76
C ILE A 270 -1.04 -21.46 -2.84
N SER A 271 -0.72 -21.88 -4.07
CA SER A 271 -1.71 -21.90 -5.14
C SER A 271 -2.91 -22.81 -4.78
N PRO A 272 -4.13 -22.51 -5.23
CA PRO A 272 -5.31 -23.34 -4.94
C PRO A 272 -5.11 -24.81 -5.30
N MET A 273 -4.44 -25.09 -6.42
CA MET A 273 -4.11 -26.47 -6.82
C MET A 273 -3.04 -27.11 -5.91
N GLY A 274 -2.12 -26.33 -5.36
CA GLY A 274 -1.16 -26.79 -4.37
C GLY A 274 -1.85 -27.24 -3.09
N VAL A 275 -2.77 -26.42 -2.56
CA VAL A 275 -3.60 -26.77 -1.39
C VAL A 275 -4.45 -28.01 -1.68
N TRP A 276 -5.06 -28.09 -2.88
CA TRP A 276 -5.81 -29.27 -3.29
C TRP A 276 -4.95 -30.55 -3.25
N LYS A 277 -3.74 -30.53 -3.81
CA LYS A 277 -2.90 -31.72 -3.88
C LYS A 277 -2.29 -32.08 -2.52
N ALA A 278 -1.80 -31.09 -1.78
CA ALA A 278 -1.03 -31.30 -0.56
C ALA A 278 -1.90 -31.58 0.66
N ARG A 279 -3.14 -31.06 0.71
CA ARG A 279 -4.04 -31.18 1.87
C ARG A 279 -3.44 -30.62 3.17
N VAL A 280 -2.41 -29.77 3.04
CA VAL A 280 -1.74 -29.07 4.14
C VAL A 280 -1.51 -27.64 3.67
N ALA A 281 -1.89 -26.65 4.49
CA ALA A 281 -1.76 -25.23 4.17
C ALA A 281 -1.73 -24.39 5.45
N ASP A 282 -1.26 -23.15 5.37
CA ASP A 282 -1.59 -22.13 6.38
C ASP A 282 -3.04 -21.64 6.23
N GLU A 283 -3.53 -20.90 7.22
CA GLU A 283 -4.92 -20.38 7.24
C GLU A 283 -5.23 -19.50 6.02
N LYS A 284 -4.32 -18.59 5.65
CA LYS A 284 -4.53 -17.67 4.53
C LYS A 284 -4.60 -18.44 3.20
N SER A 285 -3.74 -19.43 3.02
CA SER A 285 -3.77 -20.30 1.83
C SER A 285 -5.02 -21.18 1.78
N ARG A 286 -5.52 -21.70 2.92
CA ARG A 286 -6.82 -22.40 2.99
C ARG A 286 -7.95 -21.47 2.56
N ASP A 287 -7.95 -20.23 3.03
CA ASP A 287 -9.00 -19.25 2.76
C ASP A 287 -9.05 -18.89 1.26
N ILE A 288 -7.89 -18.64 0.66
CA ILE A 288 -7.76 -18.43 -0.80
C ILE A 288 -8.24 -19.68 -1.56
N PHE A 289 -7.83 -20.88 -1.11
CA PHE A 289 -8.28 -22.12 -1.72
C PHE A 289 -9.80 -22.30 -1.64
N PHE A 290 -10.42 -22.03 -0.49
CA PHE A 290 -11.86 -22.15 -0.32
C PHE A 290 -12.59 -21.22 -1.29
N VAL A 291 -12.17 -19.95 -1.38
CA VAL A 291 -12.76 -18.99 -2.33
C VAL A 291 -12.59 -19.48 -3.77
N ALA A 292 -11.41 -19.97 -4.15
CA ALA A 292 -11.15 -20.53 -5.47
C ALA A 292 -12.06 -21.74 -5.77
N ALA A 293 -12.16 -22.67 -4.82
CA ALA A 293 -12.99 -23.88 -4.91
C ALA A 293 -14.47 -23.53 -5.04
N TYR A 294 -14.97 -22.59 -4.22
CA TYR A 294 -16.35 -22.11 -4.25
C TYR A 294 -16.67 -21.46 -5.61
N ARG A 295 -15.83 -20.51 -6.06
CA ARG A 295 -15.94 -19.85 -7.38
C ARG A 295 -15.88 -20.81 -8.57
N SER A 296 -15.25 -21.98 -8.40
CA SER A 296 -15.11 -22.99 -9.47
C SER A 296 -16.41 -23.74 -9.76
N MET A 297 -17.32 -23.79 -8.80
CA MET A 297 -18.56 -24.58 -8.91
C MET A 297 -19.62 -23.94 -9.82
N GLY A 298 -19.48 -22.65 -10.16
CA GLY A 298 -20.32 -21.97 -11.17
C GLY A 298 -21.73 -21.58 -10.72
N TRP A 299 -22.34 -22.30 -9.77
CA TRP A 299 -23.59 -21.91 -9.08
C TRP A 299 -23.33 -21.06 -7.83
N ALA A 300 -22.10 -21.10 -7.30
CA ALA A 300 -21.65 -20.44 -6.08
C ALA A 300 -20.76 -19.25 -6.44
N SER A 301 -21.36 -18.23 -7.07
CA SER A 301 -20.60 -17.25 -7.86
C SER A 301 -20.20 -16.00 -7.10
N ALA A 302 -20.32 -15.92 -5.78
CA ALA A 302 -19.80 -14.78 -5.03
C ALA A 302 -19.20 -15.24 -3.69
N ALA A 303 -17.87 -15.35 -3.69
CA ALA A 303 -17.05 -15.51 -2.51
C ALA A 303 -15.82 -14.63 -2.65
N TRP A 304 -15.35 -14.01 -1.58
CA TRP A 304 -14.15 -13.17 -1.57
C TRP A 304 -13.52 -13.19 -0.18
N ILE A 305 -12.31 -12.65 -0.09
CA ILE A 305 -11.72 -12.28 1.18
C ILE A 305 -11.98 -10.79 1.34
N ASP A 306 -12.67 -10.41 2.41
CA ASP A 306 -12.92 -9.00 2.72
C ASP A 306 -11.58 -8.32 3.00
N GLU A 307 -11.21 -7.33 2.19
CA GLU A 307 -9.89 -6.69 2.26
C GLU A 307 -9.66 -6.00 3.61
N VAL A 308 -10.74 -5.50 4.22
CA VAL A 308 -10.71 -4.78 5.50
C VAL A 308 -10.45 -5.72 6.66
N THR A 309 -11.22 -6.80 6.77
CA THR A 309 -11.18 -7.70 7.94
C THR A 309 -10.33 -8.96 7.71
N GLY A 310 -9.98 -9.27 6.46
CA GLY A 310 -9.32 -10.51 6.05
C GLY A 310 -10.20 -11.76 6.17
N LYS A 311 -11.51 -11.60 6.40
CA LYS A 311 -12.43 -12.74 6.54
C LYS A 311 -12.88 -13.27 5.19
N VAL A 312 -13.05 -14.58 5.09
CA VAL A 312 -13.73 -15.20 3.95
C VAL A 312 -15.22 -14.90 4.04
N GLN A 313 -15.78 -14.35 2.98
CA GLN A 313 -17.21 -14.05 2.86
C GLN A 313 -17.81 -14.75 1.64
N ILE A 314 -19.07 -15.15 1.78
CA ILE A 314 -19.90 -15.65 0.68
C ILE A 314 -21.18 -14.82 0.59
N LEU A 315 -21.77 -14.81 -0.60
CA LEU A 315 -23.09 -14.26 -0.84
C LEU A 315 -24.12 -15.39 -0.81
N ASN A 316 -25.13 -15.27 0.05
CA ASN A 316 -26.21 -16.26 0.14
C ASN A 316 -27.27 -16.05 -0.97
N GLU A 317 -28.29 -16.91 -1.02
CA GLU A 317 -29.36 -16.84 -2.04
C GLU A 317 -30.20 -15.54 -1.97
N GLU A 318 -30.20 -14.87 -0.82
CA GLU A 318 -30.88 -13.59 -0.58
C GLU A 318 -29.96 -12.38 -0.85
N PHE A 319 -28.79 -12.59 -1.45
CA PHE A 319 -27.78 -11.56 -1.72
C PHE A 319 -27.21 -10.89 -0.46
N ALA A 320 -27.27 -11.57 0.70
CA ALA A 320 -26.66 -11.10 1.93
C ALA A 320 -25.26 -11.71 2.14
N LYS A 321 -24.37 -10.92 2.74
CA LYS A 321 -22.98 -11.30 3.02
C LYS A 321 -22.91 -12.14 4.29
N GLU A 322 -22.32 -13.32 4.21
CA GLU A 322 -22.09 -14.20 5.35
C GLU A 322 -20.60 -14.49 5.52
N ASP A 323 -20.12 -14.39 6.76
CA ASP A 323 -18.74 -14.72 7.12
C ASP A 323 -18.62 -16.24 7.26
N VAL A 324 -17.67 -16.83 6.55
CA VAL A 324 -17.36 -18.26 6.65
C VAL A 324 -16.51 -18.51 7.89
N ASN A 325 -17.01 -19.39 8.76
CA ASN A 325 -16.30 -19.86 9.93
C ASN A 325 -15.90 -21.33 9.75
N PHE A 326 -14.61 -21.57 9.59
CA PHE A 326 -14.06 -22.92 9.44
C PHE A 326 -14.03 -23.73 10.74
N ASP A 327 -14.19 -23.11 11.92
CA ASP A 327 -14.24 -23.83 13.19
C ASP A 327 -15.61 -24.45 13.41
N THR A 328 -16.67 -23.64 13.24
CA THR A 328 -18.07 -24.08 13.38
C THR A 328 -18.61 -24.75 12.12
N ALA A 329 -17.93 -24.59 10.99
CA ALA A 329 -18.36 -25.00 9.66
C ALA A 329 -19.70 -24.38 9.22
N GLU A 330 -19.89 -23.11 9.57
CA GLU A 330 -21.09 -22.36 9.24
C GLU A 330 -20.72 -21.04 8.56
N ALA A 331 -21.68 -20.51 7.79
CA ALA A 331 -21.65 -19.15 7.31
C ALA A 331 -22.78 -18.38 8.01
N ALA A 332 -22.47 -17.20 8.56
CA ALA A 332 -23.44 -16.39 9.27
C ALA A 332 -23.16 -14.90 9.10
N GLN A 333 -24.19 -14.07 9.22
CA GLN A 333 -24.02 -12.62 9.23
C GLN A 333 -23.35 -12.16 10.52
N SER A 334 -22.28 -11.38 10.38
CA SER A 334 -21.68 -10.69 11.53
C SER A 334 -22.64 -9.62 12.06
N ARG A 335 -22.75 -9.55 13.38
CA ARG A 335 -23.45 -8.45 14.04
C ARG A 335 -22.58 -7.20 13.95
N LYS A 336 -23.20 -6.06 13.65
CA LYS A 336 -22.50 -4.80 13.38
C LYS A 336 -22.97 -3.68 14.29
N GLY A 337 -22.07 -2.75 14.59
CA GLY A 337 -22.36 -1.45 15.18
C GLY A 337 -21.77 -0.33 14.33
N VAL A 338 -21.99 0.92 14.73
CA VAL A 338 -21.47 2.10 14.03
C VAL A 338 -20.34 2.71 14.84
N LEU A 339 -19.17 2.91 14.24
CA LEU A 339 -18.07 3.67 14.82
C LEU A 339 -18.06 5.08 14.26
N GLN A 340 -18.10 6.08 15.14
CA GLN A 340 -17.85 7.48 14.80
C GLN A 340 -16.63 7.98 15.55
N ALA A 341 -15.80 8.81 14.92
CA ALA A 341 -14.71 9.48 15.61
C ALA A 341 -14.83 11.00 15.56
N THR A 342 -14.68 11.65 16.71
CA THR A 342 -14.57 13.10 16.85
C THR A 342 -13.12 13.51 16.67
N TYR A 343 -12.87 14.53 15.85
CA TYR A 343 -11.54 15.08 15.63
C TYR A 343 -11.57 16.60 15.72
N THR A 344 -10.62 17.16 16.46
CA THR A 344 -10.35 18.60 16.47
C THR A 344 -9.10 18.82 15.63
N PRO A 345 -9.21 19.49 14.46
CA PRO A 345 -8.06 19.77 13.60
C PRO A 345 -6.91 20.44 14.33
N ILE A 346 -5.71 19.89 14.14
CA ILE A 346 -4.46 20.54 14.53
C ILE A 346 -3.89 21.31 13.34
N ARG A 347 -3.01 22.30 13.58
CA ARG A 347 -2.48 23.17 12.52
C ARG A 347 -1.83 22.41 11.36
N SER A 348 -1.19 21.28 11.68
CA SER A 348 -0.46 20.48 10.70
C SER A 348 -1.31 19.45 9.96
N VAL A 349 -2.51 19.12 10.45
CA VAL A 349 -3.35 18.03 9.89
C VAL A 349 -4.82 18.40 10.02
N GLU A 350 -5.45 18.83 8.93
CA GLU A 350 -6.89 19.14 8.90
C GLU A 350 -7.76 17.88 8.80
N ASP A 351 -7.35 16.90 7.98
CA ASP A 351 -8.04 15.63 7.80
C ASP A 351 -7.02 14.47 7.92
N PRO A 352 -6.96 13.77 9.06
CA PRO A 352 -6.05 12.65 9.26
C PRO A 352 -6.24 11.57 8.19
N LYS A 353 -5.14 11.04 7.64
CA LYS A 353 -5.13 9.99 6.62
C LYS A 353 -4.92 8.64 7.30
N TYR A 354 -5.58 7.62 6.79
CA TYR A 354 -5.40 6.25 7.26
C TYR A 354 -3.97 5.78 6.93
N TYR A 355 -3.35 4.98 7.80
CA TYR A 355 -1.91 4.59 7.82
C TYR A 355 -0.92 5.70 8.17
N SER A 356 -0.99 6.87 7.53
CA SER A 356 -0.05 7.98 7.80
C SER A 356 -0.28 8.61 9.18
N HIS A 357 -1.55 8.84 9.53
CA HIS A 357 -1.93 9.56 10.75
C HIS A 357 -2.63 8.67 11.76
N PHE A 358 -3.50 7.76 11.31
CA PHE A 358 -4.19 6.84 12.20
C PHE A 358 -4.45 5.47 11.58
N THR A 359 -4.61 4.44 12.41
CA THR A 359 -5.10 3.13 11.99
C THR A 359 -6.09 2.54 12.99
N LEU A 360 -6.89 1.59 12.53
CA LEU A 360 -7.83 0.81 13.33
C LEU A 360 -7.40 -0.66 13.33
N SER A 361 -7.49 -1.29 14.49
CA SER A 361 -7.23 -2.72 14.64
C SER A 361 -8.32 -3.38 15.48
N LYS A 362 -8.75 -4.58 15.10
CA LYS A 362 -9.73 -5.38 15.84
C LYS A 362 -9.02 -6.42 16.69
N PHE A 363 -9.47 -6.59 17.92
CA PHE A 363 -8.98 -7.65 18.80
C PHE A 363 -9.39 -9.03 18.25
N LYS A 364 -8.41 -9.93 18.11
CA LYS A 364 -8.58 -11.30 17.66
C LYS A 364 -7.54 -12.19 18.34
N ASN A 365 -7.98 -13.24 19.02
CA ASN A 365 -7.13 -14.27 19.65
C ASN A 365 -5.99 -13.70 20.51
N GLY A 366 -6.28 -12.71 21.35
CA GLY A 366 -5.29 -12.15 22.28
C GLY A 366 -4.37 -11.09 21.69
N THR A 367 -4.54 -10.69 20.43
CA THR A 367 -3.79 -9.60 19.80
C THR A 367 -4.73 -8.70 18.99
N PHE A 368 -4.19 -7.63 18.40
CA PHE A 368 -4.92 -6.72 17.52
C PHE A 368 -4.51 -6.96 16.06
N GLN A 369 -5.50 -7.24 15.22
CA GLN A 369 -5.33 -7.37 13.78
C GLN A 369 -5.72 -6.05 13.11
N LEU A 370 -4.81 -5.48 12.34
CA LEU A 370 -5.03 -4.26 11.57
C LEU A 370 -6.20 -4.44 10.59
N LEU A 371 -7.05 -3.43 10.49
CA LEU A 371 -8.02 -3.33 9.41
C LEU A 371 -7.38 -2.65 8.20
N ASN A 372 -7.46 -3.25 7.03
CA ASN A 372 -6.86 -2.65 5.84
C ASN A 372 -7.86 -1.74 5.12
N TYR A 373 -7.45 -0.53 4.80
CA TYR A 373 -8.22 0.37 3.95
C TYR A 373 -7.36 0.83 2.77
N ASP A 374 -7.97 1.54 1.83
CA ASP A 374 -7.28 2.11 0.68
C ASP A 374 -6.41 3.31 1.11
N GLU A 375 -5.12 3.26 0.76
CA GLU A 375 -4.14 4.33 0.97
C GLU A 375 -4.28 5.47 -0.05
N GLY A 376 -4.99 5.23 -1.15
CA GLY A 376 -5.01 6.13 -2.31
C GLY A 376 -3.74 5.99 -3.15
N GLU A 377 -3.88 6.17 -4.47
CA GLU A 377 -2.76 6.29 -5.39
C GLU A 377 -2.75 7.69 -6.01
N THR A 378 -1.58 8.17 -6.48
CA THR A 378 -1.39 9.53 -7.04
C THR A 378 -2.41 9.89 -8.13
N ASP A 379 -2.96 8.90 -8.83
CA ASP A 379 -3.94 9.06 -9.92
C ASP A 379 -5.39 8.69 -9.53
N MET A 380 -5.66 8.25 -8.29
CA MET A 380 -6.95 7.67 -7.86
C MET A 380 -7.60 8.35 -6.63
N GLY A 381 -6.98 9.40 -6.08
CA GLY A 381 -7.54 10.26 -5.03
C GLY A 381 -6.85 10.14 -3.67
N ASP A 382 -7.32 10.91 -2.68
CA ASP A 382 -6.67 11.10 -1.35
C ASP A 382 -6.73 9.88 -0.41
N GLY A 383 -7.23 8.72 -0.88
CA GLY A 383 -7.37 7.50 -0.09
C GLY A 383 -8.40 7.61 1.05
N THR A 384 -8.24 6.77 2.06
CA THR A 384 -9.11 6.74 3.24
C THR A 384 -8.67 7.78 4.28
N THR A 385 -9.59 8.64 4.73
CA THR A 385 -9.34 9.71 5.72
C THR A 385 -10.31 9.64 6.88
N TRP A 386 -10.05 10.39 7.95
CA TRP A 386 -10.99 10.52 9.07
C TRP A 386 -12.37 11.04 8.59
N ARG A 387 -12.39 12.03 7.69
CA ARG A 387 -13.62 12.64 7.18
C ARG A 387 -14.50 11.65 6.42
N ASN A 388 -13.91 10.81 5.57
CA ASN A 388 -14.70 9.85 4.77
C ASN A 388 -14.99 8.54 5.51
N LEU A 389 -14.12 8.13 6.45
CA LEU A 389 -14.28 6.88 7.17
C LEU A 389 -15.09 7.05 8.46
N LEU A 390 -14.80 8.05 9.28
CA LEU A 390 -15.24 8.08 10.68
C LEU A 390 -16.11 9.27 11.07
N LYS A 391 -16.08 10.39 10.33
CA LYS A 391 -16.83 11.61 10.69
C LYS A 391 -18.35 11.38 10.73
N TYR A 392 -18.90 10.66 9.75
CA TYR A 392 -20.34 10.40 9.62
C TYR A 392 -20.78 9.01 10.14
N GLY A 393 -19.84 8.26 10.72
CA GLY A 393 -20.08 6.90 11.20
C GLY A 393 -19.83 5.84 10.13
N ARG A 394 -19.19 4.72 10.52
CA ARG A 394 -18.95 3.55 9.68
C ARG A 394 -19.47 2.29 10.37
N GLU A 395 -20.20 1.47 9.62
CA GLU A 395 -20.56 0.14 10.09
C GLU A 395 -19.34 -0.78 10.16
N LEU A 396 -19.09 -1.33 11.34
CA LEU A 396 -18.04 -2.30 11.61
C LEU A 396 -18.63 -3.45 12.44
N ASP A 397 -17.98 -4.61 12.37
CA ASP A 397 -18.36 -5.75 13.19
C ASP A 397 -18.31 -5.41 14.70
N GLU A 398 -19.16 -6.06 15.48
CA GLU A 398 -19.06 -5.98 16.94
C GLU A 398 -17.69 -6.51 17.42
N GLY A 399 -17.20 -5.96 18.52
CA GLY A 399 -15.98 -6.42 19.18
C GLY A 399 -15.14 -5.30 19.79
N TYR A 400 -13.96 -5.69 20.27
CA TYR A 400 -13.01 -4.78 20.89
C TYR A 400 -11.98 -4.27 19.88
N TYR A 401 -11.69 -2.97 19.91
CA TYR A 401 -10.90 -2.26 18.91
C TYR A 401 -9.82 -1.38 19.55
N MET A 402 -8.75 -1.16 18.80
CA MET A 402 -7.66 -0.23 19.10
C MET A 402 -7.52 0.74 17.93
N MET A 403 -7.58 2.05 18.22
CA MET A 403 -7.21 3.11 17.30
C MET A 403 -5.84 3.64 17.68
N VAL A 404 -4.91 3.67 16.75
CA VAL A 404 -3.56 4.22 16.97
C VAL A 404 -3.44 5.49 16.15
N THR A 405 -3.11 6.61 16.78
CA THR A 405 -2.73 7.85 16.10
C THR A 405 -1.23 8.08 16.26
N GLY A 406 -0.62 8.76 15.29
CA GLY A 406 0.83 9.01 15.28
C GLY A 406 1.20 10.34 14.64
N THR A 407 2.02 11.11 15.34
CA THR A 407 2.58 12.36 14.85
C THR A 407 4.11 12.24 14.77
N ARG A 408 4.66 12.13 13.56
CA ARG A 408 6.12 12.07 13.34
C ARG A 408 6.79 13.44 13.52
N LEU A 409 7.82 13.52 14.33
CA LEU A 409 8.62 14.72 14.60
C LEU A 409 9.81 14.80 13.63
N ALA A 410 10.41 15.99 13.49
CA ALA A 410 11.60 16.19 12.66
C ALA A 410 12.80 15.33 13.09
N SER A 411 12.88 14.99 14.39
CA SER A 411 13.88 14.05 14.92
C SER A 411 13.62 12.58 14.52
N GLY A 412 12.56 12.29 13.78
CA GLY A 412 12.10 10.95 13.47
C GLY A 412 11.30 10.27 14.60
N ALA A 413 11.28 10.85 15.81
CA ALA A 413 10.45 10.35 16.90
C ALA A 413 8.96 10.46 16.59
N VAL A 414 8.15 9.53 17.07
CA VAL A 414 6.70 9.49 16.84
C VAL A 414 5.96 9.66 18.15
N LEU A 415 5.16 10.72 18.25
CA LEU A 415 4.20 10.92 19.33
C LEU A 415 2.94 10.12 18.99
N SER A 416 2.79 8.95 19.61
CA SER A 416 1.65 8.08 19.39
C SER A 416 0.63 8.18 20.52
N ASN A 417 -0.63 7.87 20.21
CA ASN A 417 -1.67 7.62 21.19
C ASN A 417 -2.52 6.43 20.74
N SER A 418 -2.64 5.43 21.62
CA SER A 418 -3.49 4.26 21.37
C SER A 418 -4.76 4.34 22.22
N THR A 419 -5.93 4.37 21.60
CA THR A 419 -7.24 4.39 22.26
C THR A 419 -7.93 3.04 22.08
N PHE A 420 -8.40 2.45 23.17
CA PHE A 420 -9.09 1.16 23.19
C PHE A 420 -10.58 1.36 23.47
N PHE A 421 -11.45 0.67 22.73
CA PHE A 421 -12.91 0.82 22.83
C PHE A 421 -13.66 -0.41 22.30
N THR A 422 -14.95 -0.51 22.60
CA THR A 422 -15.82 -1.61 22.15
C THR A 422 -16.92 -1.09 21.25
N ILE A 423 -17.16 -1.79 20.14
CA ILE A 423 -18.31 -1.59 19.26
C ILE A 423 -19.36 -2.64 19.63
N GLU A 424 -20.53 -2.15 20.03
CA GLU A 424 -21.68 -2.98 20.38
C GLU A 424 -22.67 -3.08 19.20
N PRO A 425 -23.37 -4.22 19.04
CA PRO A 425 -24.28 -4.42 17.93
C PRO A 425 -25.46 -3.45 17.99
N GLY A 426 -25.79 -2.86 16.84
CA GLY A 426 -26.92 -1.93 16.67
C GLY A 426 -26.75 -0.57 17.37
N LYS A 427 -25.58 -0.27 17.94
CA LYS A 427 -25.30 1.00 18.62
C LYS A 427 -24.23 1.81 17.90
N THR A 428 -24.24 3.12 18.15
CA THR A 428 -23.17 4.04 17.71
C THR A 428 -22.18 4.25 18.85
N THR A 429 -20.93 3.86 18.64
CA THR A 429 -19.80 4.14 19.52
C THR A 429 -19.07 5.39 19.00
N THR A 430 -18.97 6.43 19.82
CA THR A 430 -18.20 7.64 19.50
C THR A 430 -16.89 7.65 20.28
N VAL A 431 -15.77 7.89 19.58
CA VAL A 431 -14.42 7.96 20.17
C VAL A 431 -13.68 9.22 19.75
N ASP A 432 -12.78 9.72 20.60
CA ASP A 432 -11.93 10.85 20.22
C ASP A 432 -10.69 10.38 19.46
N LEU A 433 -10.50 10.88 18.24
CA LEU A 433 -9.25 10.78 17.49
C LEU A 433 -8.33 11.91 17.97
N VAL A 434 -7.32 11.56 18.76
CA VAL A 434 -6.40 12.54 19.37
C VAL A 434 -5.05 12.48 18.67
N MET A 435 -4.71 13.53 17.92
CA MET A 435 -3.36 13.74 17.38
C MET A 435 -2.53 14.54 18.38
N ARG A 436 -1.42 13.98 18.87
CA ARG A 436 -0.53 14.67 19.82
C ARG A 436 0.39 15.64 19.07
N GLU A 437 0.58 16.85 19.59
CA GLU A 437 1.51 17.85 19.06
C GLU A 437 2.63 18.13 20.07
N SER A 438 3.83 18.40 19.55
CA SER A 438 4.90 19.01 20.35
C SER A 438 4.88 20.52 20.13
N LYS A 439 4.63 21.30 21.19
CA LYS A 439 4.59 22.76 21.10
C LYS A 439 5.98 23.40 21.01
N ASP A 440 7.05 22.63 21.22
CA ASP A 440 8.41 23.15 21.48
C ASP A 440 9.48 22.72 20.45
N GLN A 441 9.13 22.43 19.20
CA GLN A 441 10.06 21.76 18.27
C GLN A 441 10.30 22.42 16.90
N VAL A 442 10.31 23.75 16.83
CA VAL A 442 11.25 24.38 15.89
C VAL A 442 12.59 24.46 16.61
N GLN A 443 13.26 23.31 16.76
CA GLN A 443 14.64 23.30 17.26
C GLN A 443 15.57 23.63 16.11
N VAL A 444 16.48 24.59 16.35
CA VAL A 444 17.59 24.84 15.44
C VAL A 444 18.50 23.60 15.52
N ILE A 445 18.50 22.81 14.46
CA ILE A 445 19.26 21.55 14.38
C ILE A 445 20.68 21.76 13.85
N GLY A 446 20.97 22.93 13.28
CA GLY A 446 22.33 23.33 12.92
C GLY A 446 22.39 24.69 12.23
N ASN A 447 23.54 24.99 11.64
CA ASN A 447 23.81 26.25 10.95
C ASN A 447 24.12 26.02 9.46
N PHE A 448 23.59 26.85 8.56
CA PHE A 448 23.87 26.80 7.12
C PHE A 448 24.03 28.21 6.57
N ASN A 449 25.14 28.49 5.88
CA ASN A 449 25.41 29.79 5.30
C ASN A 449 24.45 30.09 4.15
N SER A 450 23.46 30.95 4.41
CA SER A 450 22.51 31.41 3.39
C SER A 450 23.16 32.21 2.26
N GLU A 451 24.39 32.71 2.45
CA GLU A 451 25.18 33.37 1.40
C GLU A 451 26.06 32.41 0.58
N ALA A 452 25.94 31.09 0.80
CA ALA A 452 26.59 30.10 -0.05
C ALA A 452 26.17 30.28 -1.51
N THR A 453 27.14 30.21 -2.42
CA THR A 453 26.93 30.49 -3.83
C THR A 453 26.73 29.23 -4.64
N TYR A 454 25.83 29.30 -5.61
CA TYR A 454 25.60 28.27 -6.61
C TYR A 454 25.48 28.93 -7.98
N ARG A 455 25.49 28.13 -9.04
CA ARG A 455 25.28 28.65 -10.40
C ARG A 455 23.88 28.30 -10.89
N PRO A 456 22.96 29.25 -11.10
CA PRO A 456 21.67 28.98 -11.71
C PRO A 456 21.83 28.37 -13.11
N VAL A 457 20.90 27.51 -13.52
CA VAL A 457 20.97 26.83 -14.83
C VAL A 457 20.87 27.80 -16.03
N ASP A 458 20.19 28.92 -15.83
CA ASP A 458 19.96 29.95 -16.86
C ASP A 458 21.02 31.07 -16.84
N SER A 459 22.05 30.97 -16.00
CA SER A 459 23.06 32.01 -15.81
C SER A 459 24.49 31.45 -15.73
N THR A 460 25.45 32.25 -16.17
CA THR A 460 26.89 31.98 -15.99
C THR A 460 27.45 32.60 -14.71
N GLU A 461 26.70 33.51 -14.08
CA GLU A 461 27.08 34.15 -12.82
C GLU A 461 26.69 33.27 -11.62
N GLN A 462 27.51 33.30 -10.57
CA GLN A 462 27.18 32.65 -9.31
C GLN A 462 26.28 33.55 -8.47
N TRP A 463 25.18 32.99 -7.98
CA TRP A 463 24.23 33.68 -7.10
C TRP A 463 24.27 33.05 -5.73
N SER A 464 24.03 33.86 -4.69
CA SER A 464 23.83 33.31 -3.35
C SER A 464 22.42 32.75 -3.18
N ILE A 465 22.28 31.77 -2.29
CA ILE A 465 20.96 31.21 -1.95
C ILE A 465 20.05 32.31 -1.40
N LEU A 466 20.59 33.22 -0.58
CA LEU A 466 19.85 34.36 -0.04
C LEU A 466 19.36 35.32 -1.14
N GLN A 467 20.19 35.61 -2.16
CA GLN A 467 19.80 36.45 -3.30
C GLN A 467 18.61 35.85 -4.06
N THR A 468 18.56 34.53 -4.17
CA THR A 468 17.49 33.83 -4.89
C THR A 468 16.23 33.69 -4.04
N CYS A 469 16.39 33.36 -2.75
CA CYS A 469 15.27 33.04 -1.87
C CYS A 469 14.63 34.27 -1.20
N GLY A 470 15.38 35.37 -1.07
CA GLY A 470 14.95 36.56 -0.35
C GLY A 470 14.86 36.34 1.16
N ARG A 471 14.23 37.30 1.86
CA ARG A 471 14.14 37.25 3.33
C ARG A 471 13.06 36.29 3.83
N GLY A 472 13.44 35.32 4.65
CA GLY A 472 12.55 34.40 5.36
C GLY A 472 13.14 32.99 5.43
N TYR A 473 12.27 32.00 5.63
CA TYR A 473 12.62 30.60 5.48
C TYR A 473 12.56 30.19 4.01
N PHE A 474 13.44 29.28 3.63
CA PHE A 474 13.56 28.72 2.28
C PHE A 474 13.98 27.25 2.34
N ILE A 475 13.78 26.54 1.22
CA ILE A 475 14.16 25.13 1.08
C ILE A 475 15.35 25.05 0.13
N VAL A 476 16.39 24.32 0.53
CA VAL A 476 17.54 23.98 -0.33
C VAL A 476 17.61 22.47 -0.45
N ALA A 477 17.78 21.98 -1.67
CA ALA A 477 17.97 20.56 -1.92
C ALA A 477 19.17 20.30 -2.83
N VAL A 478 19.90 19.22 -2.59
CA VAL A 478 20.90 18.67 -3.52
C VAL A 478 20.38 17.33 -4.03
N LEU A 479 20.19 17.19 -5.33
CA LEU A 479 19.48 16.07 -5.95
C LEU A 479 20.44 15.08 -6.63
N GLY A 480 20.16 13.78 -6.50
CA GLY A 480 20.84 12.73 -7.26
C GLY A 480 19.97 12.28 -8.44
N VAL A 481 20.27 12.75 -9.65
CA VAL A 481 19.42 12.49 -10.84
C VAL A 481 19.39 11.02 -11.21
N GLY A 482 18.19 10.47 -11.43
CA GLY A 482 18.00 9.06 -11.76
C GLY A 482 18.07 8.12 -10.55
N GLN A 483 18.30 8.64 -9.35
CA GLN A 483 18.25 7.84 -8.12
C GLN A 483 16.81 7.74 -7.63
N GLU A 484 16.39 6.53 -7.26
CA GLU A 484 15.05 6.25 -6.74
C GLU A 484 14.67 7.14 -5.52
N PRO A 485 15.56 7.40 -4.55
CA PRO A 485 15.29 8.34 -3.46
C PRO A 485 14.93 9.76 -3.92
N THR A 486 15.61 10.28 -4.94
CA THR A 486 15.33 11.61 -5.51
C THR A 486 13.98 11.62 -6.22
N ASN A 487 13.68 10.57 -6.99
CA ASN A 487 12.42 10.47 -7.73
C ASN A 487 11.22 10.38 -6.78
N HIS A 488 11.34 9.65 -5.67
CA HIS A 488 10.31 9.59 -4.63
C HIS A 488 10.12 10.96 -3.95
N ALA A 489 11.22 11.60 -3.52
CA ALA A 489 11.17 12.92 -2.91
C ALA A 489 10.47 13.97 -3.79
N LEU A 490 10.79 14.00 -5.09
CA LEU A 490 10.17 14.94 -6.04
C LEU A 490 8.69 14.64 -6.28
N ARG A 491 8.28 13.36 -6.31
CA ARG A 491 6.86 12.98 -6.41
C ARG A 491 6.07 13.38 -5.17
N ASP A 492 6.64 13.20 -3.98
CA ASP A 492 6.00 13.63 -2.73
C ASP A 492 5.80 15.15 -2.68
N ILE A 493 6.78 15.92 -3.18
CA ILE A 493 6.68 17.38 -3.28
C ILE A 493 5.65 17.79 -4.34
N ALA A 494 5.64 17.14 -5.51
CA ALA A 494 4.68 17.40 -6.58
C ALA A 494 3.23 17.13 -6.13
N ALA A 495 3.01 16.10 -5.31
CA ALA A 495 1.70 15.79 -4.74
C ALA A 495 1.15 16.94 -3.85
N LEU A 496 2.04 17.71 -3.22
CA LEU A 496 1.69 18.88 -2.38
C LEU A 496 2.02 20.22 -3.07
N GLY A 497 2.19 20.23 -4.40
CA GLY A 497 2.64 21.42 -5.13
C GLY A 497 1.78 22.65 -4.88
N ASN A 498 0.45 22.49 -4.78
CA ASN A 498 -0.47 23.58 -4.48
C ASN A 498 -0.24 24.22 -3.10
N ASP A 499 0.15 23.44 -2.10
CA ASP A 499 0.39 23.94 -0.75
C ASP A 499 1.74 24.69 -0.69
N PHE A 500 2.76 24.18 -1.40
CA PHE A 500 4.04 24.88 -1.57
C PHE A 500 3.90 26.19 -2.34
N GLU A 501 3.01 26.24 -3.35
CA GLU A 501 2.67 27.48 -4.07
C GLU A 501 1.99 28.50 -3.15
N GLN A 502 1.05 28.06 -2.32
CA GLN A 502 0.39 28.93 -1.34
C GLN A 502 1.36 29.47 -0.28
N TRP A 503 2.36 28.67 0.12
CA TRP A 503 3.43 29.15 1.01
C TRP A 503 4.24 30.29 0.37
N GLY A 504 4.38 30.28 -0.97
CA GLY A 504 4.89 31.41 -1.75
C GLY A 504 6.38 31.72 -1.55
N ARG A 505 7.13 30.82 -0.89
CA ARG A 505 8.59 30.95 -0.72
C ARG A 505 9.33 30.17 -1.79
N LYS A 506 10.54 30.63 -2.10
CA LYS A 506 11.41 30.03 -3.11
C LYS A 506 12.09 28.78 -2.58
N MET A 507 12.27 27.82 -3.48
CA MET A 507 12.97 26.56 -3.24
C MET A 507 14.14 26.47 -4.22
N VAL A 508 15.34 26.09 -3.76
CA VAL A 508 16.53 26.00 -4.61
C VAL A 508 16.95 24.54 -4.70
N PHE A 509 16.81 23.96 -5.90
CA PHE A 509 17.19 22.57 -6.18
C PHE A 509 18.48 22.54 -6.98
N LEU A 510 19.50 21.94 -6.38
CA LEU A 510 20.87 21.93 -6.89
C LEU A 510 21.24 20.55 -7.41
N PHE A 511 21.96 20.55 -8.52
CA PHE A 511 22.54 19.35 -9.13
C PHE A 511 24.06 19.33 -8.92
N PRO A 512 24.66 18.16 -8.64
CA PRO A 512 26.11 18.02 -8.53
C PRO A 512 26.90 18.42 -9.79
N SER A 513 26.30 18.35 -10.98
CA SER A 513 26.94 18.75 -12.24
C SER A 513 25.93 19.10 -13.34
N GLU A 514 26.40 19.82 -14.37
CA GLU A 514 25.58 20.11 -15.56
C GLU A 514 25.13 18.85 -16.31
N GLU A 515 25.97 17.80 -16.33
CA GLU A 515 25.63 16.54 -16.99
C GLU A 515 24.45 15.86 -16.30
N GLN A 516 24.39 15.93 -14.97
CA GLN A 516 23.25 15.43 -14.22
C GLN A 516 21.99 16.26 -14.48
N TYR A 517 22.12 17.59 -14.51
CA TYR A 517 20.99 18.46 -14.87
C TYR A 517 20.43 18.15 -16.28
N LYS A 518 21.30 17.92 -17.27
CA LYS A 518 20.85 17.55 -18.64
C LYS A 518 20.10 16.23 -18.72
N LYS A 519 20.32 15.33 -17.75
CA LYS A 519 19.58 14.06 -17.62
C LYS A 519 18.26 14.23 -16.87
N PHE A 520 18.08 15.34 -16.14
CA PHE A 520 16.89 15.61 -15.37
C PHE A 520 15.76 16.07 -16.28
N ASN A 521 14.60 15.42 -16.17
CA ASN A 521 13.41 15.79 -16.92
C ASN A 521 12.31 16.20 -15.94
N ALA A 522 12.07 17.52 -15.82
CA ALA A 522 11.05 18.06 -14.94
C ALA A 522 9.63 17.61 -15.34
N ASP A 523 9.39 17.30 -16.63
CA ASP A 523 8.08 16.86 -17.12
C ASP A 523 7.68 15.48 -16.59
N GLU A 524 8.63 14.69 -16.07
CA GLU A 524 8.35 13.42 -15.38
C GLU A 524 7.68 13.62 -14.02
N PHE A 525 7.75 14.84 -13.47
CA PHE A 525 7.25 15.22 -12.15
C PHE A 525 6.20 16.34 -12.26
N LYS A 526 5.13 16.07 -13.01
CA LYS A 526 4.01 17.02 -13.16
C LYS A 526 3.44 17.39 -11.79
N GLY A 527 3.31 18.70 -11.52
CA GLY A 527 2.81 19.23 -10.25
C GLY A 527 3.88 19.84 -9.34
N LEU A 528 5.16 19.85 -9.73
CA LEU A 528 6.17 20.60 -8.99
C LEU A 528 5.85 22.11 -8.94
N PRO A 529 6.05 22.77 -7.79
CA PRO A 529 5.77 24.20 -7.64
C PRO A 529 6.69 25.07 -8.51
N SER A 530 6.13 26.11 -9.11
CA SER A 530 6.81 27.12 -9.92
C SER A 530 7.76 28.02 -9.11
N THR A 531 7.73 27.90 -7.78
CA THR A 531 8.68 28.58 -6.89
C THR A 531 10.06 27.92 -6.84
N ILE A 532 10.25 26.76 -7.49
CA ILE A 532 11.55 26.07 -7.57
C ILE A 532 12.47 26.76 -8.59
N THR A 533 13.70 27.06 -8.14
CA THR A 533 14.81 27.50 -8.97
C THR A 533 15.85 26.38 -9.05
N TYR A 534 16.28 26.04 -10.25
CA TYR A 534 17.29 25.01 -10.48
C TYR A 534 18.71 25.61 -10.59
N GLY A 535 19.70 24.88 -10.09
CA GLY A 535 21.09 25.32 -10.12
C GLY A 535 22.10 24.18 -10.06
N ILE A 536 23.37 24.51 -10.26
CA ILE A 536 24.51 23.60 -10.14
C ILE A 536 25.28 23.95 -8.86
N ASP A 537 25.52 22.96 -8.01
CA ASP A 537 26.40 23.08 -6.84
C ASP A 537 27.86 23.03 -7.31
N VAL A 538 28.47 24.21 -7.41
CA VAL A 538 29.85 24.35 -7.89
C VAL A 538 30.81 23.80 -6.83
N ASP A 539 31.73 22.92 -7.26
CA ASP A 539 32.72 22.24 -6.43
C ASP A 539 32.16 21.42 -5.25
N ASP A 540 30.86 21.12 -5.32
CA ASP A 540 30.13 20.39 -4.28
C ASP A 540 30.17 21.12 -2.91
N SER A 541 30.26 22.44 -2.96
CA SER A 541 30.49 23.28 -1.79
C SER A 541 29.29 23.32 -0.85
N ILE A 542 28.08 23.45 -1.40
CA ILE A 542 26.84 23.50 -0.63
C ILE A 542 26.54 22.13 -0.02
N ARG A 543 26.70 21.05 -0.78
CA ARG A 543 26.55 19.69 -0.25
C ARG A 543 27.51 19.45 0.92
N LYS A 544 28.80 19.73 0.75
CA LYS A 544 29.81 19.55 1.81
C LYS A 544 29.49 20.37 3.05
N GLU A 545 29.04 21.61 2.88
CA GLU A 545 28.65 22.46 3.99
C GLU A 545 27.47 21.89 4.76
N ILE A 546 26.39 21.50 4.06
CA ILE A 546 25.21 20.89 4.69
C ILE A 546 25.61 19.62 5.42
N VAL A 547 26.42 18.77 4.78
CA VAL A 547 26.85 17.50 5.37
C VAL A 547 27.73 17.71 6.59
N GLN A 548 28.69 18.63 6.55
CA GLN A 548 29.58 18.93 7.67
C GLN A 548 28.82 19.58 8.82
N ALA A 549 27.96 20.56 8.54
CA ALA A 549 27.26 21.32 9.56
C ALA A 549 26.17 20.51 10.27
N MET A 550 25.58 19.53 9.58
CA MET A 550 24.54 18.64 10.12
C MET A 550 25.09 17.25 10.48
N ASN A 551 26.40 17.02 10.35
CA ASN A 551 27.06 15.73 10.59
C ASN A 551 26.42 14.54 9.84
N LEU A 552 26.08 14.77 8.57
CA LEU A 552 25.43 13.80 7.68
C LEU A 552 26.45 12.94 6.92
N ASN A 553 25.98 12.06 6.06
CA ASN A 553 26.83 11.24 5.21
C ASN A 553 27.19 11.96 3.89
N ASN A 554 28.46 12.01 3.49
CA ASN A 554 28.88 12.68 2.25
C ASN A 554 28.40 12.00 0.96
N SER A 555 27.99 10.72 1.04
CA SER A 555 27.73 9.91 -0.16
C SER A 555 26.26 9.75 -0.52
N ILE A 556 25.33 10.20 0.31
CA ILE A 556 23.90 9.92 0.16
C ILE A 556 23.16 11.17 -0.36
N LEU A 557 22.47 11.00 -1.49
CA LEU A 557 21.56 11.97 -2.09
C LEU A 557 20.13 11.36 -2.16
N PRO A 558 19.07 12.17 -2.23
CA PRO A 558 19.07 13.63 -2.14
C PRO A 558 19.27 14.13 -0.70
N VAL A 559 19.63 15.40 -0.54
CA VAL A 559 19.66 16.08 0.77
C VAL A 559 18.73 17.29 0.70
N PHE A 560 17.83 17.44 1.68
CA PHE A 560 16.89 18.55 1.79
C PHE A 560 17.06 19.24 3.14
N ILE A 561 17.05 20.57 3.14
CA ILE A 561 17.05 21.39 4.35
C ILE A 561 16.00 22.48 4.28
N ILE A 562 15.48 22.87 5.45
CA ILE A 562 14.75 24.15 5.64
C ILE A 562 15.66 25.06 6.46
N ALA A 563 16.03 26.19 5.89
CA ALA A 563 16.92 27.17 6.49
C ALA A 563 16.34 28.58 6.43
N ASP A 564 16.89 29.50 7.22
CA ASP A 564 16.51 30.91 7.21
C ASP A 564 17.68 31.85 6.89
N THR A 565 17.35 33.15 6.76
CA THR A 565 18.34 34.22 6.53
C THR A 565 19.33 34.45 7.65
N PHE A 566 19.08 33.90 8.84
CA PHE A 566 19.96 33.98 9.99
C PHE A 566 20.85 32.74 10.10
N ASN A 567 20.93 31.97 9.00
CA ASN A 567 21.72 30.75 8.87
C ASN A 567 21.29 29.64 9.84
N ARG A 568 20.02 29.61 10.25
CA ARG A 568 19.49 28.56 11.14
C ARG A 568 18.81 27.49 10.30
N VAL A 569 19.18 26.23 10.53
CA VAL A 569 18.52 25.07 9.94
C VAL A 569 17.51 24.50 10.93
N VAL A 570 16.28 24.28 10.47
CA VAL A 570 15.15 23.78 11.29
C VAL A 570 14.64 22.42 10.83
N PHE A 571 15.10 21.94 9.68
CA PHE A 571 14.80 20.61 9.14
C PHE A 571 15.94 20.12 8.26
N VAL A 572 16.21 18.82 8.32
CA VAL A 572 17.16 18.13 7.46
C VAL A 572 16.65 16.74 7.12
N SER A 573 16.82 16.33 5.87
CA SER A 573 16.50 14.98 5.39
C SER A 573 17.57 14.56 4.39
N GLN A 574 18.02 13.31 4.48
CA GLN A 574 19.04 12.75 3.59
C GLN A 574 18.62 11.35 3.11
N GLY A 575 18.76 11.09 1.82
CA GLY A 575 18.52 9.78 1.21
C GLY A 575 17.04 9.45 1.07
N TYR A 576 16.72 8.16 1.21
CA TYR A 576 15.36 7.65 1.01
C TYR A 576 14.46 8.03 2.19
N THR A 577 13.50 8.91 1.94
CA THR A 577 12.53 9.34 2.94
C THR A 577 11.13 9.29 2.35
N ILE A 578 10.26 8.49 2.96
CA ILE A 578 8.85 8.37 2.59
C ILE A 578 8.08 9.58 3.15
N GLY A 579 7.25 10.20 2.30
CA GLY A 579 6.39 11.32 2.69
C GLY A 579 7.19 12.60 2.94
N LEU A 580 8.25 12.84 2.17
CA LEU A 580 9.13 13.99 2.38
C LEU A 580 8.36 15.32 2.21
N GLY A 581 7.47 15.40 1.22
CA GLY A 581 6.62 16.57 1.02
C GLY A 581 5.79 16.92 2.26
N GLU A 582 5.14 15.91 2.86
CA GLU A 582 4.33 16.10 4.08
C GLU A 582 5.20 16.55 5.27
N GLN A 583 6.41 16.01 5.40
CA GLN A 583 7.35 16.40 6.46
C GLN A 583 7.84 17.84 6.29
N LEU A 584 8.18 18.26 5.07
CA LEU A 584 8.56 19.64 4.76
C LEU A 584 7.41 20.60 5.08
N MET A 585 6.20 20.31 4.59
CA MET A 585 5.02 21.15 4.84
C MET A 585 4.65 21.23 6.31
N LYS A 586 4.85 20.15 7.07
CA LYS A 586 4.62 20.16 8.52
C LYS A 586 5.53 21.15 9.24
N VAL A 587 6.81 21.20 8.87
CA VAL A 587 7.74 22.18 9.45
C VAL A 587 7.33 23.58 9.00
N VAL A 588 7.02 23.77 7.71
CA VAL A 588 6.56 25.04 7.14
C VAL A 588 5.32 25.59 7.86
N HIS A 589 4.31 24.76 8.15
CA HIS A 589 3.13 25.17 8.92
C HIS A 589 3.42 25.49 10.40
N GLY A 590 4.56 25.02 10.91
CA GLY A 590 5.04 25.33 12.25
C GLY A 590 5.85 26.63 12.35
N LEU A 591 6.28 27.20 11.22
CA LEU A 591 7.02 28.47 11.10
C LEU A 591 6.07 29.66 11.00
#